data_AF-A0A379VWT7-F1
#
_entry.id   AF-A0A379VWT7-F1
#
_cell.length_a   1.000
_cell.length_b   1.000
_cell.length_c   1.000
_cell.angle_alpha   90.00
_cell.angle_beta   90.00
_cell.angle_gamma   90.00
#
_symmetry.space_group_name_H-M   'P 1'
#
loop_
_entity.id
_entity.type
_entity.pdbx_description
1 polymer ?
#
loop_
_entity_poly.entity_id
_entity_poly.type
_entity_poly.pdbx_seq_one_letter_code
_entity_poly.pdbx_strand_id
1 'polypeptide(L)'
;MNHSITSHPCDNASLAQLTELAQSGNSEAQYILGRLYNDERIDGSEEDKLSFYWLQQAAEQGHCEAQYWLRLTIQRHAYRHER
;
A
#
# COMPACT_ATOMS: atom_id res chain seq x y z
N MET A 1 34.94 8.07 -7.65
CA MET A 1 33.53 8.10 -8.10
C MET A 1 33.38 7.08 -9.20
N ASN A 2 32.95 5.86 -8.87
CA ASN A 2 32.95 4.73 -9.78
C ASN A 2 31.64 3.96 -9.54
N HIS A 3 30.82 3.90 -10.58
CA HIS A 3 29.52 3.25 -10.61
C HIS A 3 29.60 1.71 -10.51
N SER A 4 28.49 1.14 -10.03
CA SER A 4 28.00 -0.22 -10.35
C SER A 4 28.36 -1.37 -9.41
N ILE A 5 27.52 -1.56 -8.41
CA ILE A 5 26.79 -2.82 -8.16
C ILE A 5 25.34 -2.38 -7.88
N THR A 6 24.51 -2.07 -8.87
CA THR A 6 23.47 -2.98 -9.38
C THR A 6 23.13 -4.15 -8.44
N SER A 7 22.73 -3.85 -7.21
CA SER A 7 21.64 -4.60 -6.60
C SER A 7 20.40 -4.19 -7.37
N HIS A 8 19.85 -5.07 -8.20
CA HIS A 8 18.55 -4.85 -8.79
C HIS A 8 17.59 -4.50 -7.64
N PRO A 9 16.95 -3.31 -7.61
CA PRO A 9 16.04 -2.95 -6.53
C PRO A 9 14.74 -3.78 -6.53
N CYS A 10 14.70 -4.87 -7.30
CA CYS A 10 13.57 -5.78 -7.44
C CYS A 10 13.64 -6.99 -6.49
N ASP A 11 14.83 -7.31 -5.94
CA ASP A 11 15.02 -8.53 -5.16
C ASP A 11 15.10 -8.15 -3.68
N ASN A 12 13.94 -8.19 -3.00
CA ASN A 12 13.74 -7.90 -1.58
C ASN A 12 13.57 -6.41 -1.21
N ALA A 13 12.57 -5.76 -1.81
CA ALA A 13 12.11 -4.45 -1.36
C ALA A 13 11.65 -4.55 0.11
N SER A 14 12.52 -4.11 1.02
CA SER A 14 12.21 -4.04 2.45
C SER A 14 11.15 -2.95 2.68
N LEU A 15 10.35 -3.05 3.76
CA LEU A 15 9.37 -2.02 4.14
C LEU A 15 9.94 -0.60 4.01
N ALA A 16 11.17 -0.38 4.44
CA ALA A 16 11.86 0.91 4.31
C ALA A 16 12.00 1.42 2.87
N GLN A 17 12.33 0.55 1.91
CA GLN A 17 12.44 0.93 0.49
C GLN A 17 11.07 1.22 -0.11
N LEU A 18 10.05 0.44 0.26
CA LEU A 18 8.68 0.72 -0.15
C LEU A 18 8.23 2.09 0.35
N THR A 19 8.59 2.47 1.58
CA THR A 19 8.26 3.80 2.13
C THR A 19 8.95 4.92 1.36
N GLU A 20 10.21 4.75 1.01
CA GLU A 20 10.94 5.73 0.20
C GLU A 20 10.33 5.88 -1.21
N LEU A 21 10.01 4.75 -1.86
CA LEU A 21 9.35 4.74 -3.17
C LEU A 21 7.94 5.33 -3.10
N ALA A 22 7.18 5.02 -2.06
CA ALA A 22 5.85 5.57 -1.85
C ALA A 22 5.89 7.09 -1.63
N GLN A 23 6.91 7.57 -0.92
CA GLN A 23 7.17 9.01 -0.72
C GLN A 23 7.66 9.70 -2.00
N SER A 24 8.37 8.99 -2.89
CA SER A 24 8.76 9.52 -4.20
C SER A 24 7.60 9.55 -5.21
N GLY A 25 6.41 9.09 -4.81
CA GLY A 25 5.19 9.09 -5.63
C GLY A 25 4.98 7.81 -6.42
N ASN A 26 5.74 6.73 -6.16
CA ASN A 26 5.54 5.47 -6.86
C ASN A 26 4.21 4.82 -6.41
N SER A 27 3.23 4.77 -7.33
CA SER A 27 1.90 4.21 -7.06
C SER A 27 1.92 2.72 -6.71
N GLU A 28 2.84 1.95 -7.30
CA GLU A 28 3.02 0.52 -7.02
C GLU A 28 3.55 0.30 -5.60
N ALA A 29 4.52 1.11 -5.17
CA ALA A 29 5.04 1.06 -3.80
C ALA A 29 3.99 1.47 -2.76
N GLN A 30 3.19 2.50 -3.04
CA GLN A 30 2.06 2.90 -2.19
C GLN A 30 1.03 1.77 -2.07
N TYR A 31 0.72 1.09 -3.18
CA TYR A 31 -0.16 -0.08 -3.20
C TYR A 31 0.40 -1.23 -2.35
N ILE A 32 1.69 -1.58 -2.52
CA ILE A 32 2.32 -2.67 -1.76
C ILE A 32 2.35 -2.34 -0.26
N LEU A 33 2.66 -1.10 0.12
CA LEU A 33 2.59 -0.64 1.51
C LEU A 33 1.17 -0.74 2.08
N GLY A 34 0.19 -0.26 1.34
CA GLY A 34 -1.22 -0.37 1.71
C GLY A 34 -1.65 -1.83 1.90
N ARG A 35 -1.21 -2.73 1.04
CA ARG A 35 -1.46 -4.17 1.17
C ARG A 35 -0.74 -4.80 2.35
N LEU A 36 0.51 -4.43 2.63
CA LEU A 36 1.24 -4.93 3.80
C LEU A 36 0.50 -4.57 5.09
N TYR A 37 0.03 -3.33 5.21
CA TYR A 37 -0.77 -2.92 6.36
C TYR A 37 -2.14 -3.63 6.45
N ASN A 38 -2.71 -4.10 5.33
CA ASN A 38 -3.99 -4.82 5.26
C ASN A 38 -3.85 -6.33 5.53
N ASP A 39 -2.80 -6.96 5.00
CA ASP A 39 -2.58 -8.42 5.04
C ASP A 39 -2.34 -8.92 6.47
N GLU A 40 -1.68 -8.11 7.30
CA GLU A 40 -1.26 -8.54 8.64
C GLU A 40 -2.35 -8.42 9.73
N ARG A 41 -3.57 -7.90 9.46
CA ARG A 41 -4.39 -7.35 10.58
C ARG A 41 -5.91 -7.54 10.55
N ILE A 42 -6.47 -7.29 11.74
CA ILE A 42 -7.89 -7.35 12.09
C ILE A 42 -8.56 -6.03 11.68
N ASP A 43 -9.66 -6.14 10.92
CA ASP A 43 -10.55 -5.05 10.49
C ASP A 43 -10.79 -3.99 11.61
N GLY A 44 -10.56 -2.72 11.31
CA GLY A 44 -10.83 -1.58 12.22
C GLY A 44 -9.71 -1.19 13.18
N SER A 45 -8.48 -1.68 12.97
CA SER A 45 -7.30 -1.23 13.71
C SER A 45 -6.77 0.11 13.16
N GLU A 46 -5.95 0.86 13.91
CA GLU A 46 -5.37 2.12 13.41
C GLU A 46 -4.52 1.92 12.15
N GLU A 47 -3.90 0.75 11.97
CA GLU A 47 -3.16 0.43 10.75
C GLU A 47 -4.06 0.23 9.53
N ASP A 48 -5.34 -0.09 9.71
CA ASP A 48 -6.31 -0.15 8.61
C ASP A 48 -6.53 1.24 7.98
N LYS A 49 -6.57 2.29 8.80
CA LYS A 49 -6.63 3.68 8.32
C LYS A 49 -5.38 4.04 7.52
N LEU A 50 -4.20 3.56 7.95
CA LEU A 50 -2.95 3.74 7.21
C LEU A 50 -2.97 2.97 5.89
N SER A 51 -3.47 1.73 5.87
CA SER A 51 -3.69 0.97 4.64
C SER A 51 -4.58 1.73 3.67
N PHE A 52 -5.71 2.24 4.16
CA PHE A 52 -6.66 3.03 3.38
C PHE A 52 -6.00 4.27 2.78
N TYR A 53 -5.23 5.01 3.58
CA TYR A 53 -4.49 6.18 3.12
C TYR A 53 -3.55 5.86 1.95
N TRP A 54 -2.72 4.81 2.07
CA TRP A 54 -1.78 4.43 1.02
C TRP A 54 -2.47 3.87 -0.24
N LEU A 55 -3.51 3.05 -0.06
CA LEU A 55 -4.32 2.55 -1.19
C LEU A 55 -5.06 3.68 -1.89
N GLN A 56 -5.53 4.69 -1.16
CA GLN A 56 -6.19 5.86 -1.71
C GLN A 56 -5.21 6.67 -2.58
N GLN A 57 -4.00 6.94 -2.09
CA GLN A 57 -2.98 7.65 -2.86
C GLN A 57 -2.63 6.91 -4.16
N ALA A 58 -2.43 5.58 -4.10
CA ALA A 58 -2.19 4.78 -5.29
C ALA A 58 -3.39 4.79 -6.25
N ALA A 59 -4.62 4.76 -5.72
CA ALA A 59 -5.85 4.83 -6.50
C ALA A 59 -6.04 6.19 -7.19
N GLU A 60 -5.69 7.30 -6.52
CA GLU A 60 -5.68 8.66 -7.07
C GLU A 60 -4.69 8.81 -8.22
N GLN A 61 -3.58 8.08 -8.17
CA GLN A 61 -2.63 7.98 -9.28
C GLN A 61 -3.10 7.07 -10.42
N GLY A 62 -4.30 6.50 -10.33
CA GLY A 62 -4.87 5.64 -11.36
C GLY A 62 -4.46 4.17 -11.28
N HIS A 63 -3.91 3.71 -10.15
CA HIS A 63 -3.56 2.31 -9.98
C HIS A 63 -4.81 1.44 -9.82
N CYS A 64 -5.09 0.59 -10.82
CA CYS A 64 -6.30 -0.23 -10.89
C CYS A 64 -6.45 -1.19 -9.70
N GLU A 65 -5.36 -1.85 -9.31
CA GLU A 65 -5.31 -2.79 -8.19
C GLU A 65 -5.59 -2.06 -6.88
N ALA A 66 -4.99 -0.89 -6.67
CA ALA A 66 -5.25 -0.10 -5.48
C ALA A 66 -6.74 0.29 -5.36
N GLN A 67 -7.39 0.69 -6.47
CA GLN A 67 -8.82 0.98 -6.49
C GLN A 67 -9.69 -0.24 -6.15
N TYR A 68 -9.32 -1.41 -6.66
CA TYR A 68 -10.00 -2.66 -6.34
C TYR A 68 -9.90 -2.98 -4.85
N TRP A 69 -8.69 -2.91 -4.30
CA TRP A 69 -8.45 -3.18 -2.88
C TRP A 69 -9.13 -2.15 -1.98
N LEU A 70 -9.04 -0.86 -2.31
CA LEU A 70 -9.72 0.21 -1.59
C LEU A 70 -11.22 -0.04 -1.48
N ARG A 71 -11.87 -0.42 -2.60
CA ARG A 71 -13.29 -0.78 -2.61
C ARG A 71 -13.58 -1.97 -1.70
N LEU A 72 -12.73 -2.99 -1.72
CA LEU A 72 -12.88 -4.18 -0.89
C LEU A 72 -12.75 -3.87 0.61
N THR A 73 -11.81 -2.98 0.97
CA THR A 73 -11.63 -2.52 2.35
C THR A 73 -12.85 -1.72 2.82
N ILE A 74 -13.31 -0.72 2.05
CA ILE A 74 -14.52 0.06 2.37
C ILE A 74 -15.73 -0.86 2.56
N GLN A 75 -15.86 -1.85 1.68
CA GLN A 75 -16.96 -2.79 1.72
C GLN A 75 -16.95 -3.62 3.00
N ARG A 76 -15.79 -4.08 3.48
CA ARG A 76 -15.67 -4.74 4.80
C ARG A 76 -16.06 -3.84 5.96
N HIS A 77 -15.61 -2.59 5.96
CA HIS A 77 -15.98 -1.61 6.99
C HIS A 77 -17.47 -1.30 6.99
N ALA A 78 -18.09 -1.17 5.80
CA ALA A 78 -19.52 -0.91 5.66
C ALA A 78 -20.36 -2.06 6.24
N TYR A 79 -19.96 -3.31 6.02
CA TYR A 79 -20.67 -4.48 6.56
C TYR A 79 -20.55 -4.64 8.09
N ARG A 80 -19.62 -3.95 8.75
CA ARG A 80 -19.51 -3.97 10.23
C ARG A 80 -20.58 -3.11 10.89
N HIS A 81 -21.12 -2.09 10.22
CA HIS A 81 -22.03 -1.11 10.83
C HIS A 81 -23.50 -1.57 10.88
N GLU A 82 -23.81 -2.78 10.39
CA GLU A 82 -25.19 -3.32 10.30
C GLU A 82 -25.47 -4.52 11.25
N ARG A 83 -24.89 -4.56 12.46
CA ARG A 83 -25.26 -5.54 13.50
C ARG A 83 -25.72 -4.90 14.80
#